data_AF-A0A847EYB5-F1
#
_entry.id   AF-A0A847EYB5-F1
#
_cell.length_a   1.000
_cell.length_b   1.000
_cell.length_c   1.000
_cell.angle_alpha   90.00
_cell.angle_beta   90.00
_cell.angle_gamma   90.00
#
_symmetry.space_group_name_H-M   'P 1'
#
loop_
_entity.id
_entity.type
_entity.pdbx_description
1 polymer ?
#
loop_
_entity_poly.entity_id
_entity_poly.type
_entity_poly.pdbx_seq_one_letter_code
_entity_poly.pdbx_strand_id
1 'polypeptide(L)'
;MGSVWEIPLDYHTNGNVIQNERYLYQGGAWKGLEKKFTTFDDNNKVTSYEEYTWDDLQSTWSGSTKYDQTYNSDGLTDTVTYYSWPYYEPYEWTIRSRETHFYNSAKLDTLIKSEILDSS
;
A
#
# COMPACT_ATOMS: atom_id res chain seq x y z
N MET A 1 -22.00 -13.84 16.67
CA MET A 1 -21.68 -12.70 15.78
C MET A 1 -20.47 -11.99 16.38
N GLY A 2 -19.45 -11.68 15.59
CA GLY A 2 -18.29 -10.90 16.05
C GLY A 2 -18.48 -9.40 15.81
N SER A 3 -17.65 -8.58 16.43
CA SER A 3 -17.65 -7.12 16.23
C SER A 3 -16.34 -6.69 15.58
N VAL A 4 -16.43 -5.88 14.52
CA VAL A 4 -15.26 -5.29 13.86
C VAL A 4 -15.01 -3.90 14.42
N TRP A 5 -13.75 -3.61 14.68
CA TRP A 5 -13.27 -2.33 15.17
C TRP A 5 -12.24 -1.78 14.20
N GLU A 6 -12.32 -0.49 13.95
CA GLU A 6 -11.35 0.27 13.17
C GLU A 6 -10.76 1.35 14.05
N ILE A 7 -9.43 1.40 14.07
CA ILE A 7 -8.66 2.28 14.94
C ILE A 7 -7.75 3.11 14.04
N PRO A 8 -8.09 4.38 13.78
CA PRO A 8 -7.14 5.33 13.21
C PRO A 8 -6.07 5.61 14.26
N LEU A 9 -4.81 5.37 13.89
CA LEU A 9 -3.66 5.55 14.78
C LEU A 9 -2.97 6.88 14.55
N ASP A 10 -2.83 7.28 13.29
CA ASP A 10 -2.14 8.52 12.92
C ASP A 10 -2.80 9.23 11.76
N TYR A 11 -2.56 10.54 11.70
CA TYR A 11 -3.10 11.43 10.68
C TYR A 11 -1.99 12.29 10.06
N HIS A 12 -2.10 12.54 8.75
CA HIS A 12 -1.34 13.56 8.05
C HIS A 12 -1.81 14.96 8.51
N THR A 13 -0.99 15.98 8.29
CA THR A 13 -1.30 17.38 8.64
C THR A 13 -2.57 17.92 7.97
N ASN A 14 -2.99 17.31 6.86
CA ASN A 14 -4.23 17.61 6.14
C ASN A 14 -5.49 16.92 6.73
N GLY A 15 -5.35 16.08 7.77
CA GLY A 15 -6.44 15.34 8.40
C GLY A 15 -6.73 13.96 7.79
N ASN A 16 -6.01 13.53 6.76
CA ASN A 16 -6.12 12.18 6.23
C ASN A 16 -5.50 11.17 7.20
N VAL A 17 -6.14 10.01 7.37
CA VAL A 17 -5.56 8.90 8.14
C VAL A 17 -4.33 8.36 7.39
N ILE A 18 -3.18 8.30 8.06
CA ILE A 18 -1.93 7.74 7.51
C ILE A 18 -1.60 6.37 8.10
N GLN A 19 -2.24 6.01 9.20
CA GLN A 19 -2.16 4.69 9.76
C GLN A 19 -3.50 4.29 10.36
N ASN A 20 -4.02 3.14 9.97
CA ASN A 20 -5.17 2.54 10.64
C ASN A 20 -5.03 1.02 10.74
N GLU A 21 -5.66 0.47 11.77
CA GLU A 21 -5.71 -0.97 12.00
C GLU A 21 -7.15 -1.41 12.23
N ARG A 22 -7.50 -2.59 11.73
CA ARG A 22 -8.81 -3.21 11.97
C ARG A 22 -8.65 -4.53 12.70
N TYR A 23 -9.55 -4.75 13.65
CA TYR A 23 -9.58 -5.94 14.48
C TYR A 23 -10.98 -6.53 14.56
N LEU A 24 -11.07 -7.86 14.58
CA LEU A 24 -12.28 -8.61 14.85
C LEU A 24 -12.24 -9.14 16.28
N TYR A 25 -13.25 -8.81 17.08
CA TYR A 25 -13.49 -9.48 18.34
C TYR A 25 -14.51 -10.62 18.15
N GLN A 26 -14.06 -11.85 18.33
CA GLN A 26 -14.90 -13.03 18.18
C GLN A 26 -14.45 -14.14 19.14
N GLY A 27 -15.40 -14.80 19.80
CA GLY A 27 -15.10 -15.95 20.65
C GLY A 27 -14.26 -15.63 21.90
N GLY A 28 -14.26 -14.37 22.35
CA GLY A 28 -13.48 -13.94 23.52
C GLY A 28 -12.04 -13.52 23.20
N ALA A 29 -11.67 -13.44 21.92
CA ALA A 29 -10.33 -13.05 21.49
C ALA A 29 -10.40 -11.95 20.42
N TRP A 30 -9.35 -11.12 20.39
CA TRP A 30 -9.09 -10.16 19.32
C TRP A 30 -8.24 -10.82 18.24
N LYS A 31 -8.60 -10.56 16.99
CA LYS A 31 -7.86 -11.00 15.81
C LYS A 31 -7.62 -9.81 14.89
N GLY A 32 -6.40 -9.65 14.40
CA GLY A 32 -6.08 -8.66 13.36
C GLY A 32 -6.84 -8.95 12.07
N LEU A 33 -7.32 -7.91 11.39
CA LEU A 33 -7.90 -8.03 10.05
C LEU A 33 -6.98 -7.37 9.02
N GLU A 34 -6.67 -6.09 9.23
CA GLU A 34 -5.80 -5.33 8.34
C GLU A 34 -4.98 -4.29 9.11
N LYS A 35 -3.82 -3.95 8.57
CA LYS A 35 -3.09 -2.72 8.90
C LYS A 35 -2.79 -1.98 7.61
N LYS A 36 -3.00 -0.67 7.61
CA LYS A 36 -2.74 0.18 6.46
C LYS A 36 -1.88 1.35 6.86
N PHE A 37 -0.94 1.68 5.98
CA PHE A 37 -0.06 2.83 6.06
C PHE A 37 -0.18 3.59 4.75
N THR A 38 -0.34 4.90 4.82
CA THR A 38 -0.47 5.76 3.64
C THR A 38 0.33 7.03 3.88
N THR A 39 1.09 7.46 2.88
CA THR A 39 1.78 8.76 2.92
C THR A 39 1.27 9.65 1.80
N PHE A 40 1.36 10.96 2.01
CA PHE A 40 0.87 11.96 1.07
C PHE A 40 1.97 12.98 0.76
N ASP A 41 1.95 13.54 -0.45
CA ASP A 41 2.71 14.74 -0.79
C ASP A 41 2.02 16.01 -0.26
N ASP A 42 2.68 17.16 -0.44
CA ASP A 42 2.16 18.48 -0.06
C ASP A 42 0.87 18.88 -0.81
N ASN A 43 0.55 18.19 -1.91
CA ASN A 43 -0.68 18.38 -2.68
C ASN A 43 -1.78 17.37 -2.30
N ASN A 44 -1.62 16.66 -1.17
CA ASN A 44 -2.53 15.64 -0.66
C ASN A 44 -2.71 14.41 -1.57
N LYS A 45 -1.71 14.10 -2.40
CA LYS A 45 -1.72 12.91 -3.25
C LYS A 45 -0.94 11.79 -2.59
N VAL A 46 -1.42 10.57 -2.74
CA VAL A 46 -0.78 9.39 -2.11
C VAL A 46 0.59 9.16 -2.74
N THR A 47 1.65 9.12 -1.93
CA THR A 47 3.02 8.81 -2.40
C THR A 47 3.46 7.40 -2.06
N SER A 48 2.87 6.79 -1.04
CA SER A 48 3.11 5.39 -0.67
C SER A 48 1.85 4.82 -0.04
N TYR A 49 1.58 3.56 -0.33
CA TYR A 49 0.55 2.78 0.32
C TYR A 49 1.12 1.41 0.67
N GLU A 50 0.75 0.93 1.85
CA GLU A 50 1.15 -0.36 2.36
C GLU A 50 0.02 -0.97 3.18
N GLU A 51 -0.26 -2.25 2.92
CA GLU A 51 -1.32 -3.00 3.55
C GLU A 51 -0.82 -4.37 3.98
N TYR A 52 -1.13 -4.72 5.21
CA TYR A 52 -0.91 -6.04 5.79
C TYR A 52 -2.24 -6.68 6.15
N THR A 53 -2.32 -8.00 5.99
CA THR A 53 -3.45 -8.82 6.44
C THR A 53 -2.95 -9.86 7.43
N TRP A 54 -3.84 -10.28 8.34
CA TRP A 54 -3.49 -11.32 9.29
C TRP A 54 -3.49 -12.69 8.61
N ASP A 55 -2.37 -13.40 8.66
CA ASP A 55 -2.20 -14.76 8.19
C ASP A 55 -2.50 -15.74 9.33
N ASP A 56 -3.62 -16.46 9.22
CA ASP A 56 -4.02 -17.45 10.21
C ASP A 56 -3.11 -18.69 10.25
N LEU A 57 -2.48 -19.05 9.13
CA LEU A 57 -1.61 -20.23 9.05
C LEU A 57 -0.29 -19.96 9.76
N GLN A 58 0.27 -18.78 9.56
CA GLN A 58 1.54 -18.36 10.16
C GLN A 58 1.34 -17.64 11.50
N SER A 59 0.11 -17.28 11.86
CA SER A 59 -0.22 -16.49 13.06
C SER A 59 0.57 -15.18 13.15
N THR A 60 0.72 -14.49 12.02
CA THR A 60 1.48 -13.24 11.89
C THR A 60 0.85 -12.30 10.86
N TRP A 61 1.37 -11.08 10.75
CA TRP A 61 0.99 -10.15 9.68
C TRP A 61 1.77 -10.47 8.40
N SER A 62 1.06 -10.58 7.29
CA SER A 62 1.63 -10.79 5.96
C SER A 62 1.32 -9.59 5.07
N GLY A 63 2.32 -9.15 4.31
CA GLY A 63 2.16 -8.06 3.35
C GLY A 63 1.19 -8.45 2.25
N SER A 64 0.17 -7.62 2.01
CA SER A 64 -0.85 -7.85 0.99
C SER A 64 -0.64 -6.97 -0.23
N THR A 65 -0.47 -5.67 -0.04
CA THR A 65 -0.26 -4.70 -1.12
C THR A 65 0.73 -3.65 -0.67
N LYS A 66 1.72 -3.32 -1.51
CA LYS A 66 2.56 -2.15 -1.32
C LYS A 66 2.97 -1.54 -2.65
N TYR A 67 2.86 -0.22 -2.74
CA TYR A 67 3.38 0.56 -3.85
C TYR A 67 3.84 1.94 -3.39
N ASP A 68 4.82 2.47 -4.11
CA ASP A 68 5.24 3.87 -4.02
C ASP A 68 4.98 4.54 -5.37
N GLN A 69 4.52 5.79 -5.39
CA GLN A 69 4.27 6.52 -6.63
C GLN A 69 4.74 7.96 -6.55
N THR A 70 5.07 8.50 -7.71
CA THR A 70 5.50 9.88 -7.89
C THR A 70 4.62 10.57 -8.92
N TYR A 71 4.65 11.90 -8.93
CA TYR A 71 3.84 12.72 -9.82
C TYR A 71 4.72 13.71 -10.59
N ASN A 72 4.36 13.95 -11.84
CA ASN A 72 5.01 14.97 -12.66
C ASN A 72 4.51 16.37 -12.29
N SER A 73 5.03 17.41 -12.95
CA SER A 73 4.67 18.81 -12.69
C SER A 73 3.19 19.14 -12.98
N ASP A 74 2.54 18.37 -13.85
CA ASP A 74 1.10 18.47 -14.10
C ASP A 74 0.26 17.74 -13.03
N GLY A 75 0.92 17.04 -12.12
CA GLY A 75 0.30 16.27 -11.07
C GLY A 75 -0.27 14.93 -11.54
N LEU A 76 0.11 14.45 -12.72
CA LEU A 76 -0.23 13.11 -13.18
C LEU A 76 0.81 12.12 -12.67
N THR A 77 0.42 10.86 -12.49
CA THR A 77 1.35 9.81 -12.05
C THR A 77 2.53 9.73 -13.01
N ASP A 78 3.76 9.79 -12.49
CA ASP A 78 4.97 9.70 -13.30
C ASP A 78 5.51 8.27 -13.25
N THR A 79 5.71 7.76 -12.05
CA THR A 79 6.13 6.37 -11.82
C THR A 79 5.34 5.71 -10.70
N VAL A 80 5.18 4.39 -10.78
CA VAL A 80 4.67 3.53 -9.71
C VAL A 80 5.64 2.37 -9.51
N THR A 81 6.14 2.18 -8.30
CA THR A 81 6.98 1.03 -7.92
C THR A 81 6.16 0.08 -7.07
N TYR A 82 6.03 -1.16 -7.52
CA TYR A 82 5.30 -2.21 -6.82
C TYR A 82 6.24 -3.15 -6.09
N TYR A 83 5.78 -3.65 -4.95
CA TYR A 83 6.53 -4.53 -4.08
C TYR A 83 5.83 -5.90 -3.97
N SER A 84 6.61 -6.93 -3.71
CA SER A 84 6.13 -8.28 -3.39
C SER A 84 6.50 -8.65 -1.96
N TRP A 85 5.56 -9.33 -1.29
CA TRP A 85 5.80 -9.97 -0.01
C TRP A 85 6.23 -11.43 -0.25
N PRO A 86 7.37 -11.87 0.31
CA PRO A 86 7.85 -13.22 0.10
C PRO A 86 7.05 -14.24 0.93
N TYR A 87 6.97 -15.46 0.43
CA TYR A 87 6.32 -16.57 1.15
C TYR A 87 7.23 -17.21 2.21
N TYR A 88 8.54 -17.06 2.05
CA TYR A 88 9.56 -17.58 2.96
C TYR A 88 10.42 -16.43 3.49
N GLU A 89 11.04 -16.65 4.64
CA GLU A 89 11.94 -15.70 5.27
C GLU A 89 13.09 -15.26 4.33
N PRO A 90 13.53 -13.98 4.39
CA PRO A 90 13.05 -12.95 5.31
C PRO A 90 11.69 -12.36 4.90
N TYR A 91 10.77 -12.20 5.85
CA TYR A 91 9.46 -11.56 5.63
C TYR A 91 9.57 -10.04 5.46
N GLU A 92 10.12 -9.61 4.33
CA GLU A 92 10.37 -8.21 3.99
C GLU A 92 9.90 -7.88 2.57
N TRP A 93 9.36 -6.68 2.37
CA TRP A 93 8.98 -6.21 1.04
C TRP A 93 10.18 -6.12 0.11
N THR A 94 10.06 -6.72 -1.08
CA THR A 94 11.07 -6.62 -2.14
C THR A 94 10.49 -5.91 -3.36
N ILE A 95 11.31 -5.12 -4.06
CA ILE A 95 10.85 -4.43 -5.27
C ILE A 95 10.56 -5.49 -6.33
N ARG A 96 9.35 -5.49 -6.88
CA ARG A 96 8.90 -6.41 -7.92
C ARG A 96 8.99 -5.78 -9.30
N SER A 97 8.43 -4.58 -9.44
CA SER A 97 8.32 -3.93 -10.74
C SER A 97 8.17 -2.43 -10.62
N ARG A 98 8.41 -1.74 -11.72
CA ARG A 98 8.17 -0.31 -11.85
C ARG A 98 7.41 -0.02 -13.13
N GLU A 99 6.44 0.87 -13.05
CA GLU A 99 5.71 1.45 -14.16
C GLU A 99 6.11 2.90 -14.36
N THR A 100 6.18 3.33 -15.63
CA THR A 100 6.39 4.73 -16.02
C THR A 100 5.30 5.11 -17.01
N HIS A 101 4.62 6.21 -16.74
CA HIS A 101 3.44 6.66 -17.48
C HIS A 101 3.80 7.81 -18.43
N PHE A 102 3.26 7.76 -19.65
CA PHE A 102 3.49 8.77 -20.66
C PHE A 102 2.17 9.32 -21.19
N TYR A 103 2.06 10.63 -21.19
CA TYR A 103 0.83 11.33 -21.53
C TYR A 103 0.96 12.08 -22.85
N ASN A 104 -0.14 12.17 -23.59
CA ASN A 104 -0.23 13.10 -24.70
C ASN A 104 -0.52 14.54 -24.21
N SER A 105 -0.57 15.49 -25.14
CA SER A 105 -0.90 16.90 -24.83
C SER A 105 -2.28 17.10 -24.21
N ALA A 106 -3.20 16.14 -24.36
CA ALA A 106 -4.52 16.15 -23.74
C ALA A 106 -4.53 15.52 -22.32
N LYS A 107 -3.35 15.19 -21.76
CA LYS A 107 -3.18 14.55 -20.45
C LYS A 107 -3.83 13.16 -20.35
N LEU A 108 -4.05 12.50 -21.48
CA LEU A 108 -4.48 11.10 -21.50
C LEU A 108 -3.26 10.20 -21.43
N ASP A 109 -3.34 9.17 -20.59
CA ASP A 109 -2.29 8.16 -20.49
C ASP A 109 -2.25 7.36 -21.80
N THR A 110 -1.13 7.41 -22.49
CA THR A 110 -0.95 6.82 -23.83
C THR A 110 -0.05 5.61 -23.83
N LEU A 111 0.81 5.48 -22.82
CA LEU A 111 1.74 4.38 -22.72
C LEU A 111 2.12 4.18 -21.26
N ILE A 112 2.02 2.94 -20.80
CA ILE A 112 2.57 2.48 -19.53
C ILE A 112 3.71 1.53 -19.87
N LYS A 113 4.93 1.89 -19.44
CA LYS A 113 6.09 1.03 -19.56
C LYS A 113 6.32 0.31 -18.24
N SER A 114 6.11 -1.00 -18.21
CA SER A 114 6.37 -1.85 -17.04
C SER A 114 7.75 -2.51 -17.15
N GLU A 115 8.52 -2.46 -16.08
CA GLU A 115 9.83 -3.09 -15.92
C GLU A 115 9.79 -4.03 -14.71
N ILE A 116 10.10 -5.31 -14.93
CA ILE A 116 10.26 -6.28 -13.83
C ILE A 116 11.66 -6.09 -13.25
N LEU A 117 11.71 -5.91 -11.93
CA LEU A 117 12.91 -5.60 -11.16
C LEU A 117 13.28 -6.71 -10.17
N ASP A 118 12.43 -7.71 -10.00
CA ASP A 118 12.80 -8.90 -9.25
C ASP A 118 13.80 -9.76 -10.05
N SER A 119 14.80 -10.28 -9.36
CA SER A 119 15.69 -11.30 -9.91
C SER A 119 14.96 -12.65 -9.85
N SER A 120 14.76 -13.26 -11.02
CA SER A 120 14.24 -14.63 -11.16
C SER A 120 15.10 -15.66 -10.43
#